data_AF-A0A067FXH0-F1
#
_entry.id   AF-A0A067FXH0-F1
#
_cell.length_a   1.000
_cell.length_b   1.000
_cell.length_c   1.000
_cell.angle_alpha   90.00
_cell.angle_beta   90.00
_cell.angle_gamma   90.00
#
_symmetry.space_group_name_H-M   'P 1'
#
loop_
_entity.id
_entity.type
_entity.pdbx_description
1 polymer ?
#
loop_
_entity_poly.entity_id
_entity_poly.type
_entity_poly.pdbx_seq_one_letter_code
_entity_poly.pdbx_strand_id
1 'polypeptide(L)'
;VANPLVYGDYPKIMKQNAGSRLPAFTDHESQQIKGSADFIGVINYYTVYIKDNPSSLKQKHRDWSADTATKFFFKQDTAASSNEPSSLQIVLEYFKQVYGNPPIYIHENGSLSLSLSIYLSIYLLMLLTTDYSK
;
A
#
# COMPACT_ATOMS: atom_id res chain seq x y z
N VAL A 1 0.78 5.42 8.62
CA VAL A 1 2.04 6.16 8.38
C VAL A 1 1.79 7.64 8.13
N ALA A 2 1.00 8.05 7.13
CA ALA A 2 0.76 9.47 6.82
C ALA A 2 0.18 10.29 7.99
N ASN A 3 -0.79 9.73 8.73
CA ASN A 3 -1.45 10.47 9.82
C ASN A 3 -0.48 10.89 10.95
N PRO A 4 0.40 10.02 11.49
CA PRO A 4 1.45 10.47 12.40
C PRO A 4 2.38 11.55 11.82
N LEU A 5 2.79 11.43 10.55
CA LEU A 5 3.68 12.41 9.93
C LEU A 5 3.04 13.79 9.77
N VAL A 6 1.74 13.87 9.51
CA VAL A 6 1.05 15.16 9.27
C VAL A 6 0.45 15.73 10.56
N TYR A 7 -0.07 14.86 11.43
CA TYR A 7 -0.87 15.25 12.59
C TYR A 7 -0.24 14.88 13.93
N GLY A 8 0.85 14.12 13.96
CA GLY A 8 1.56 13.72 15.19
C GLY A 8 0.93 12.55 15.93
N ASP A 9 -0.11 11.90 15.39
CA ASP A 9 -0.81 10.80 16.06
C ASP A 9 -1.43 9.81 15.05
N TYR A 10 -1.84 8.64 15.52
CA TYR A 10 -2.57 7.65 14.73
C TYR A 10 -4.03 8.08 14.46
N PRO A 11 -4.64 7.60 13.35
CA PRO A 11 -6.07 7.80 13.09
C PRO A 11 -6.93 7.29 14.24
N LYS A 12 -8.03 8.00 14.53
CA LYS A 12 -8.97 7.65 15.61
C LYS A 12 -9.43 6.19 15.53
N ILE A 13 -9.77 5.71 14.33
CA ILE A 13 -10.25 4.34 14.13
C ILE A 13 -9.20 3.28 14.48
N MET A 14 -7.91 3.54 14.20
CA MET A 14 -6.83 2.63 14.58
C MET A 14 -6.71 2.53 16.10
N LYS A 15 -6.76 3.68 16.80
CA LYS A 15 -6.73 3.71 18.27
C LYS A 15 -7.92 2.98 18.88
N GLN A 16 -9.11 3.14 18.30
CA GLN A 16 -10.33 2.46 18.76
C GLN A 16 -10.27 0.94 18.55
N ASN A 17 -9.85 0.49 17.36
CA ASN A 17 -9.86 -0.94 17.04
C ASN A 17 -8.71 -1.69 17.70
N ALA A 18 -7.48 -1.16 17.62
CA ALA A 18 -6.31 -1.83 18.15
C ALA A 18 -6.22 -1.72 19.68
N GLY A 19 -6.71 -0.62 20.26
CA GLY A 19 -6.70 -0.36 21.69
C GLY A 19 -5.28 -0.33 22.24
N SER A 20 -5.07 -0.96 23.39
CA SER A 20 -3.77 -1.02 24.10
C SER A 20 -2.65 -1.74 23.33
N ARG A 21 -2.95 -2.47 22.25
CA ARG A 21 -1.93 -3.07 21.39
C ARG A 21 -1.24 -2.06 20.46
N LEU A 22 -1.84 -0.88 20.28
CA LEU A 22 -1.22 0.21 19.52
C LEU A 22 -0.46 1.11 20.49
N PRO A 23 0.87 1.25 20.37
CA PRO A 23 1.64 2.18 21.18
C PRO A 23 1.12 3.61 21.03
N ALA A 24 1.04 4.34 22.13
CA ALA A 24 0.73 5.76 22.11
C ALA A 24 2.02 6.57 22.01
N PHE A 25 2.00 7.65 21.23
CA PHE A 25 3.06 8.64 21.29
C PHE A 25 2.93 9.45 22.59
N THR A 26 4.06 9.72 23.23
CA THR A 26 4.17 10.82 24.19
C THR A 26 4.03 12.16 23.47
N ASP A 27 3.74 13.23 24.22
CA ASP A 27 3.65 14.58 23.64
C ASP A 27 4.95 14.98 22.92
N HIS A 28 6.10 14.59 23.48
CA HIS A 28 7.41 14.84 22.88
C HIS A 28 7.58 14.08 21.55
N GLU A 29 7.30 12.78 21.52
CA GLU A 29 7.39 11.99 20.28
C GLU A 29 6.40 12.45 19.21
N SER A 30 5.19 12.83 19.63
CA SER A 30 4.16 13.41 18.74
C SER A 30 4.65 14.68 18.07
N GLN A 31 5.31 15.57 18.83
CA GLN A 31 5.93 16.78 18.29
C GLN A 31 7.10 16.47 17.36
N GLN A 32 7.92 15.47 17.70
CA GLN A 32 9.08 15.08 16.88
C GLN A 32 8.67 14.48 15.53
N ILE A 33 7.63 13.64 15.49
CA ILE A 33 7.22 12.96 14.26
C ILE A 33 6.40 13.87 13.33
N LYS A 34 5.67 14.83 13.89
CA LYS A 34 4.84 15.76 13.11
C LYS A 34 5.72 16.67 12.25
N GLY A 35 5.51 16.64 10.93
CA GLY A 35 6.27 17.42 9.96
C GLY A 35 7.70 16.92 9.74
N SER A 36 8.04 15.71 10.20
CA SER A 36 9.40 15.13 10.08
C SER A 36 9.77 14.63 8.67
N ALA A 37 8.94 14.89 7.66
CA ALA A 37 9.16 14.46 6.28
C ALA A 37 8.97 15.64 5.31
N ASP A 38 9.95 15.85 4.45
CA ASP A 38 9.92 16.90 3.42
C ASP A 38 9.02 16.53 2.22
N PHE A 39 8.83 15.22 1.97
CA PHE A 39 7.98 14.69 0.91
C PHE A 39 7.46 13.28 1.25
N ILE A 40 6.48 12.80 0.50
CA ILE A 40 5.94 11.44 0.60
C ILE A 40 6.23 10.67 -0.68
N GLY A 41 6.94 9.55 -0.55
CA GLY A 41 7.10 8.58 -1.64
C GLY A 41 5.88 7.66 -1.75
N VAL A 42 5.26 7.58 -2.93
CA VAL A 42 4.12 6.68 -3.20
C VAL A 42 4.57 5.50 -4.03
N ILE A 43 4.19 4.31 -3.58
CA ILE A 43 4.32 3.03 -4.30
C ILE A 43 2.92 2.54 -4.62
N ASN A 44 2.60 2.31 -5.89
CA ASN A 44 1.27 1.90 -6.34
C ASN A 44 1.37 0.78 -7.39
N TYR A 45 0.76 -0.37 -7.10
CA TYR A 45 0.80 -1.52 -8.03
C TYR A 45 -0.58 -2.09 -8.32
N TYR A 46 -1.40 -2.32 -7.30
CA TYR A 46 -2.71 -2.95 -7.48
C TYR A 46 -3.77 -2.31 -6.59
N THR A 47 -5.02 -2.48 -6.99
CA THR A 47 -6.20 -2.06 -6.22
C THR A 47 -6.91 -3.30 -5.69
N VAL A 48 -7.39 -3.21 -4.45
CA VAL A 48 -8.24 -4.22 -3.82
C VAL A 48 -9.57 -3.61 -3.46
N TYR A 49 -10.62 -4.42 -3.56
CA TYR A 49 -11.93 -4.04 -3.07
C TYR A 49 -12.08 -4.53 -1.63
N ILE A 50 -12.79 -3.74 -0.83
CA ILE A 50 -13.03 -4.05 0.57
C ILE A 50 -14.52 -4.05 0.89
N LYS A 51 -14.89 -4.86 1.87
CA LYS A 51 -16.22 -4.90 2.47
C LYS A 51 -16.07 -4.86 3.98
N ASP A 52 -16.99 -4.18 4.62
CA ASP A 52 -17.06 -4.09 6.07
C ASP A 52 -17.18 -5.48 6.73
N ASN A 53 -16.48 -5.67 7.84
CA ASN A 53 -16.40 -6.94 8.58
C ASN A 53 -16.19 -6.70 10.09
N PRO A 54 -17.15 -6.08 10.79
CA PRO A 54 -17.00 -5.70 12.19
C PRO A 54 -16.94 -6.90 13.15
N SER A 55 -17.37 -8.09 12.70
CA SER A 55 -17.26 -9.32 13.49
C SER A 55 -15.81 -9.74 13.74
N SER A 56 -14.85 -9.31 12.92
CA SER A 56 -13.42 -9.54 13.15
C SER A 56 -12.93 -8.90 14.45
N LEU A 57 -13.50 -7.74 14.84
CA LEU A 57 -13.20 -7.09 16.11
C LEU A 57 -13.72 -7.87 17.33
N LYS A 58 -14.57 -8.88 17.16
CA LYS A 58 -15.07 -9.71 18.27
C LYS A 58 -14.21 -10.95 18.52
N GLN A 59 -13.20 -11.21 17.69
CA GLN A 59 -12.33 -12.37 17.85
C GLN A 59 -11.47 -12.23 19.10
N LYS A 60 -11.25 -13.35 19.81
CA LYS A 60 -10.43 -13.39 21.04
C LYS A 60 -8.95 -13.12 20.75
N HIS A 61 -8.45 -13.67 19.66
CA HIS A 61 -7.09 -13.46 19.18
C HIS A 61 -7.16 -12.71 17.87
N ARG A 62 -6.61 -11.50 17.84
CA ARG A 62 -6.61 -10.61 16.69
C ARG A 62 -5.19 -10.21 16.35
N ASP A 63 -4.85 -10.34 15.08
CA ASP A 63 -3.69 -9.70 14.51
C ASP A 63 -4.05 -8.29 14.00
N TRP A 64 -3.08 -7.62 13.38
CA TRP A 64 -3.27 -6.29 12.82
C TRP A 64 -4.29 -6.28 11.67
N SER A 65 -4.45 -7.40 10.95
CA SER A 65 -5.38 -7.53 9.83
C SER A 65 -6.82 -7.58 10.32
N ALA A 66 -7.09 -8.33 11.39
CA ALA A 66 -8.40 -8.35 12.03
C ALA A 66 -8.81 -6.97 12.59
N ASP A 67 -7.86 -6.11 12.97
CA ASP A 67 -8.13 -4.76 13.47
C ASP A 67 -8.56 -3.77 12.38
N THR A 68 -8.35 -4.07 11.09
CA THR A 68 -8.85 -3.23 10.00
C THR A 68 -10.37 -3.29 9.90
N ALA A 69 -11.01 -4.32 10.46
CA ALA A 69 -12.43 -4.59 10.35
C ALA A 69 -12.94 -4.73 8.91
N THR A 70 -12.10 -5.21 7.98
CA THR A 70 -12.44 -5.35 6.55
C THR A 70 -12.21 -6.77 6.03
N LYS A 71 -12.89 -7.11 4.93
CA LYS A 71 -12.57 -8.27 4.07
C LYS A 71 -12.08 -7.77 2.72
N PHE A 72 -10.89 -8.19 2.32
CA PHE A 72 -10.34 -7.91 1.00
C PHE A 72 -10.86 -8.91 -0.03
N PHE A 73 -11.15 -8.44 -1.24
CA PHE A 73 -11.41 -9.27 -2.39
C PHE A 73 -10.78 -8.64 -3.62
N PHE A 74 -10.15 -9.50 -4.42
CA PHE A 74 -9.68 -9.15 -5.74
C PHE A 74 -10.85 -9.28 -6.72
N LYS A 75 -10.90 -8.43 -7.73
CA LYS A 75 -11.82 -8.63 -8.85
C LYS A 75 -11.50 -9.98 -9.47
N GLN A 76 -12.49 -10.88 -9.49
CA GLN A 76 -12.31 -12.26 -9.96
C GLN A 76 -12.02 -12.26 -11.48
N ASP A 77 -11.09 -13.12 -11.91
CA ASP A 77 -10.80 -13.52 -13.30
C ASP A 77 -9.92 -12.66 -14.23
N THR A 78 -8.79 -12.13 -13.76
CA THR A 78 -7.58 -12.14 -14.61
C THR A 78 -6.35 -12.45 -13.77
N ALA A 79 -5.50 -13.37 -14.22
CA ALA A 79 -4.18 -13.65 -13.62
C ALA A 79 -3.24 -12.43 -13.58
N ALA A 80 -3.63 -11.33 -14.21
CA ALA A 80 -3.11 -10.00 -13.93
C ALA A 80 -3.99 -9.35 -12.86
N SER A 81 -3.41 -9.06 -11.69
CA SER A 81 -3.93 -8.01 -10.80
C SER A 81 -4.37 -6.84 -11.67
N SER A 82 -5.68 -6.59 -11.74
CA SER A 82 -6.20 -5.53 -12.61
C SER A 82 -5.70 -4.20 -12.06
N ASN A 83 -4.58 -3.72 -12.59
CA ASN A 83 -4.08 -2.39 -12.32
C ASN A 83 -5.15 -1.44 -12.83
N GLU A 84 -5.96 -0.88 -11.93
CA GLU A 84 -6.89 0.17 -12.30
C GLU A 84 -6.05 1.41 -12.62
N PRO A 85 -6.00 1.90 -13.87
CA PRO A 85 -5.10 3.01 -14.23
C PRO A 85 -5.39 4.30 -13.41
N SER A 86 -6.63 4.45 -12.96
CA SER A 86 -7.13 5.51 -12.07
C SER A 86 -6.65 5.39 -10.62
N SER A 87 -6.15 4.24 -10.18
CA SER A 87 -5.80 3.99 -8.76
C SER A 87 -4.80 5.00 -8.22
N LEU A 88 -3.73 5.28 -8.97
CA LEU A 88 -2.74 6.26 -8.58
C LEU A 88 -3.34 7.66 -8.47
N GLN A 89 -4.20 8.05 -9.42
CA GLN A 89 -4.89 9.34 -9.38
C GLN A 89 -5.73 9.48 -8.11
N ILE A 90 -6.47 8.43 -7.73
CA ILE A 90 -7.29 8.42 -6.51
C ILE A 90 -6.41 8.56 -5.26
N VAL A 91 -5.27 7.86 -5.20
CA VAL A 91 -4.31 7.97 -4.09
C VAL A 91 -3.78 9.40 -3.98
N LEU A 92 -3.35 10.01 -5.09
CA LEU A 92 -2.82 11.37 -5.10
C LEU A 92 -3.88 12.41 -4.68
N GLU A 93 -5.10 12.28 -5.20
CA GLU A 93 -6.22 13.17 -4.81
C GLU A 93 -6.57 13.01 -3.32
N TYR A 94 -6.51 11.78 -2.79
CA TYR A 94 -6.71 11.55 -1.36
C TYR A 94 -5.65 12.25 -0.51
N PHE A 95 -4.37 12.18 -0.89
CA PHE A 95 -3.33 12.92 -0.17
C PHE A 95 -3.52 14.43 -0.24
N LYS A 96 -3.93 14.94 -1.41
CA LYS A 96 -4.25 16.35 -1.59
C LYS A 96 -5.37 16.81 -0.65
N GLN A 97 -6.46 16.05 -0.58
CA GLN A 97 -7.64 16.42 0.20
C GLN A 97 -7.48 16.19 1.70
N VAL A 98 -6.83 15.10 2.11
CA VAL A 98 -6.82 14.64 3.52
C VAL A 98 -5.54 15.02 4.26
N TYR A 99 -4.43 15.23 3.57
CA TYR A 99 -3.12 15.46 4.19
C TYR A 99 -2.50 16.82 3.82
N GLY A 100 -3.30 17.75 3.29
CA GLY A 100 -2.84 19.11 3.01
C GLY A 100 -1.92 19.23 1.79
N ASN A 101 -2.02 18.28 0.85
CA ASN A 101 -1.28 18.29 -0.42
C ASN A 101 0.25 18.40 -0.26
N PRO A 102 0.90 17.46 0.45
CA PRO A 102 2.34 17.46 0.61
C PRO A 102 3.04 17.21 -0.75
N PRO A 103 4.33 17.59 -0.89
CA PRO A 103 5.14 17.15 -2.02
C PRO A 103 5.15 15.63 -2.13
N ILE A 104 4.84 15.09 -3.32
CA ILE A 104 4.76 13.65 -3.57
C ILE A 104 5.65 13.26 -4.75
N TYR A 105 6.37 12.15 -4.59
CA TYR A 105 7.12 11.50 -5.65
C TYR A 105 6.60 10.07 -5.83
N ILE A 106 6.37 9.65 -7.07
CA ILE A 106 6.03 8.26 -7.38
C ILE A 106 7.34 7.48 -7.41
N HIS A 107 7.56 6.66 -6.38
CA HIS A 107 8.78 5.84 -6.29
C HIS A 107 8.66 4.57 -7.11
N GLU A 108 7.47 3.96 -7.12
CA GLU A 108 7.22 2.76 -7.89
C GLU A 108 5.79 2.75 -8.44
N ASN A 109 5.66 2.44 -9.73
CA ASN A 109 4.39 2.17 -10.38
C ASN A 109 4.63 1.27 -11.60
N GLY A 110 4.00 0.10 -11.62
CA GLY A 110 4.25 -0.88 -12.67
C GLY A 110 3.11 -1.89 -12.81
N SER A 111 3.10 -2.58 -13.95
CA SER A 111 2.20 -3.69 -14.22
C SER A 111 2.99 -4.88 -14.72
N LEU A 112 2.63 -6.08 -14.27
CA LEU A 112 3.22 -7.29 -14.81
C LEU A 112 2.63 -7.54 -16.21
N SER A 113 3.44 -7.24 -17.23
CA SER A 113 3.14 -7.67 -18.59
C SER A 113 3.72 -9.06 -18.83
N LEU A 114 2.85 -10.07 -18.87
CA LEU A 114 3.24 -11.46 -19.17
C LEU A 114 3.86 -11.60 -20.57
N SER A 115 3.56 -10.69 -21.51
CA SER A 115 4.14 -10.74 -22.87
C SER A 115 5.64 -10.43 -22.85
N LEU A 116 6.07 -9.44 -22.06
CA LEU A 116 7.49 -9.09 -21.90
C LEU A 116 8.26 -10.16 -21.13
N SER A 117 7.63 -10.80 -20.13
CA SER A 117 8.27 -11.89 -19.37
C SER A 117 8.62 -13.10 -20.26
N ILE A 118 7.73 -13.45 -21.21
CA ILE A 118 7.98 -14.55 -22.15
C ILE A 118 9.02 -14.12 -23.21
N TYR A 119 8.96 -12.87 -23.68
CA TYR A 119 9.93 -12.37 -24.65
C TYR A 119 11.35 -12.30 -24.06
N LEU A 120 11.49 -11.85 -22.81
CA LEU A 120 12.76 -11.77 -22.12
C LEU A 120 13.31 -13.17 -21.81
N SER A 121 12.46 -14.13 -21.41
CA SER A 121 12.89 -15.50 -21.16
C SER A 121 13.31 -16.23 -22.44
N ILE A 122 12.59 -16.02 -23.56
CA ILE A 122 12.98 -16.51 -24.88
C ILE A 122 14.29 -15.86 -25.34
N TYR A 123 14.44 -14.55 -25.19
CA TYR A 123 15.66 -13.83 -25.58
C TYR A 123 16.88 -14.26 -24.75
N LEU A 124 16.72 -14.43 -23.43
CA LEU A 124 17.77 -14.94 -22.56
C LEU A 124 18.12 -16.39 -22.90
N LEU A 125 17.14 -17.22 -23.23
CA LEU A 125 17.37 -18.59 -23.70
C LEU A 125 18.09 -18.63 -25.05
N MET A 126 17.77 -17.72 -25.99
CA MET A 126 18.51 -17.59 -27.25
C MET A 126 19.96 -17.19 -26.98
N LEU A 127 20.23 -16.20 -26.12
CA LEU A 127 21.59 -15.80 -25.78
C LEU A 127 22.39 -16.94 -25.13
N LEU A 128 21.78 -17.67 -24.20
CA LEU A 128 22.44 -18.80 -23.50
C LEU A 128 22.68 -20.02 -24.41
N THR A 129 21.87 -20.21 -25.45
CA THR A 129 22.05 -21.31 -26.43
C THR A 129 23.01 -20.95 -27.56
N THR A 130 23.24 -19.65 -27.82
CA THR A 130 24.18 -19.20 -28.85
C THR A 130 25.65 -19.34 -28.41
N ASP A 131 25.93 -19.25 -27.10
CA ASP A 131 27.28 -19.44 -26.54
C ASP A 131 27.74 -20.92 -26.49
N TYR A 132 26.88 -21.88 -26.81
CA TYR A 132 27.20 -23.32 -26.81
C TYR A 132 27.67 -23.87 -28.18
N SER A 133 27.84 -23.02 -29.19
CA SER A 133 28.18 -23.39 -30.57
C SER A 133 29.59 -22.95 -31.04
N LYS A 134 30.59 -22.93 -30.15
CA LYS A 134 32.01 -22.81 -30.54
C LYS A 134 32.85 -23.95 -29.98
#